data_AF-A0A955IXS2-F1
#
_entry.id   AF-A0A955IXS2-F1
#
_cell.length_a   1.000
_cell.length_b   1.000
_cell.length_c   1.000
_cell.angle_alpha   90.00
_cell.angle_beta   90.00
_cell.angle_gamma   90.00
#
_symmetry.space_group_name_H-M   'P 1'
#
loop_
_entity.id
_entity.type
_entity.pdbx_description
1 polymer ?
#
loop_
_entity_poly.entity_id
_entity_poly.type
_entity_poly.pdbx_seq_one_letter_code
_entity_poly.pdbx_strand_id
1 'polypeptide(L)'
;MTDQPAAKPVFDPNAANQQKPKLRKVRGMPVPVQTPDGQQATMIGITDAQQVSSKMIVTHPAFQGVLPLMDGSRDIDQIVAEVGRGLQRPMLEDLVAQLDDAGLIEGPTFDAMLQRMHDDFDEADNLPPGASVQFAEHLAAHELGEESTEEQRRAQAPEILKKAMDQWIDAVLKDVEQPSFDTLPKAIVAPHLDYSRGWMNYANIYGRLRVADRPDRVIVLGTNHFGMASGVCGCDKGFGSPFGACNVDEDVVNGLKAALGEENAGRLFEHRYDHENEHSIELHMPWIQHIFGMDDHGNYPKVFGALVHDPTVNNGKSYDDNGLDVDSFVNALKSVIASLPGRTLVVSSADLSHAGPAFGDPTPMAGESEEANEARMRVGKHDQEMLAMIVEGRIDDLIGAMSWQQNPTRWCSIGNLTATYRVVEPERVELLNYAAAMDPQGSTFVSSAAMAMH
;
A
#
# COMPACT_ATOMS: atom_id res chain seq x y z
N MET A 1 -6.58 -27.59 11.41
CA MET A 1 -6.95 -27.88 12.82
C MET A 1 -8.36 -27.34 13.02
N THR A 2 -9.23 -28.08 13.69
CA THR A 2 -10.60 -27.62 13.98
C THR A 2 -10.53 -26.56 15.07
N ASP A 3 -10.61 -25.29 14.69
CA ASP A 3 -10.70 -24.18 15.63
C ASP A 3 -11.96 -24.35 16.49
N GLN A 4 -11.77 -24.54 17.79
CA GLN A 4 -12.82 -24.20 18.74
C GLN A 4 -13.10 -22.70 18.58
N PRO A 5 -14.38 -22.26 18.47
CA PRO A 5 -14.67 -20.84 18.43
C PRO A 5 -14.08 -20.20 19.68
N ALA A 6 -13.22 -19.20 19.48
CA ALA A 6 -12.64 -18.43 20.57
C ALA A 6 -13.75 -17.96 21.52
N ALA A 7 -13.51 -18.03 22.83
CA ALA A 7 -14.47 -17.59 23.82
C ALA A 7 -14.87 -16.13 23.53
N LYS A 8 -16.17 -15.84 23.54
CA LYS A 8 -16.66 -14.48 23.27
C LYS A 8 -16.02 -13.51 24.28
N PRO A 9 -15.39 -12.40 23.84
CA PRO A 9 -14.85 -11.39 24.74
C PRO A 9 -15.93 -10.88 25.70
N VAL A 10 -15.56 -10.63 26.95
CA VAL A 10 -16.46 -10.15 28.01
C VAL A 10 -16.01 -8.78 28.47
N PHE A 11 -16.96 -7.86 28.61
CA PHE A 11 -16.70 -6.53 29.12
C PHE A 11 -16.15 -6.58 30.56
N ASP A 12 -15.01 -5.95 30.80
CA ASP A 12 -14.42 -5.78 32.13
C ASP A 12 -14.76 -4.40 32.69
N PRO A 13 -15.63 -4.30 33.71
CA PRO A 13 -15.99 -3.02 34.28
C PRO A 13 -14.82 -2.31 34.99
N ASN A 14 -13.72 -3.02 35.27
CA ASN A 14 -12.52 -2.44 35.90
C ASN A 14 -11.49 -1.96 34.87
N ALA A 15 -11.63 -2.32 33.59
CA ALA A 15 -10.74 -1.89 32.53
C ALA A 15 -11.05 -0.45 32.13
N ALA A 16 -10.11 0.47 32.39
CA ALA A 16 -10.29 1.90 32.14
C ALA A 16 -10.56 2.20 30.65
N ASN A 17 -9.85 1.51 29.75
CA ASN A 17 -10.04 1.59 28.30
C ASN A 17 -11.42 1.09 27.85
N GLN A 18 -12.01 0.11 28.53
CA GLN A 18 -13.37 -0.33 28.20
C GLN A 18 -14.44 0.58 28.82
N GLN A 19 -14.20 1.16 30.01
CA GLN A 19 -15.11 2.13 30.60
C GLN A 19 -15.19 3.43 29.79
N LYS A 20 -14.05 3.89 29.24
CA LYS A 20 -13.95 5.08 28.39
C LYS A 20 -13.26 4.71 27.07
N PRO A 21 -13.97 4.05 26.14
CA PRO A 21 -13.37 3.57 24.91
C PRO A 21 -12.91 4.73 24.04
N LYS A 22 -11.69 4.60 23.53
CA LYS A 22 -11.11 5.48 22.52
C LYS A 22 -10.81 4.68 21.26
N LEU A 23 -11.70 4.78 20.28
CA LEU A 23 -11.60 4.09 19.00
C LEU A 23 -10.38 4.58 18.24
N ARG A 24 -9.60 3.63 17.72
CA ARG A 24 -8.49 3.89 16.81
C ARG A 24 -9.03 4.22 15.42
N LYS A 25 -8.13 4.55 14.49
CA LYS A 25 -8.52 4.67 13.08
C LYS A 25 -8.98 3.30 12.58
N VAL A 26 -10.23 3.21 12.13
CA VAL A 26 -10.83 1.96 11.63
C VAL A 26 -11.39 2.14 10.23
N ARG A 27 -11.52 1.05 9.50
CA ARG A 27 -12.18 0.99 8.20
C ARG A 27 -13.49 0.23 8.32
N GLY A 28 -14.55 0.79 7.73
CA GLY A 28 -15.86 0.17 7.65
C GLY A 28 -16.12 -0.38 6.26
N MET A 29 -16.64 -1.61 6.15
CA MET A 29 -17.08 -2.19 4.87
C MET A 29 -18.41 -2.93 5.02
N PRO A 30 -19.28 -2.93 4.00
CA PRO A 30 -20.50 -3.72 4.03
C PRO A 30 -20.16 -5.20 3.98
N VAL A 31 -20.70 -5.98 4.92
CA VAL A 31 -20.53 -7.44 4.96
C VAL A 31 -21.90 -8.08 4.81
N PRO A 32 -22.16 -8.84 3.72
CA PRO A 32 -23.38 -9.61 3.60
C PRO A 32 -23.35 -10.75 4.62
N VAL A 33 -24.39 -10.85 5.42
CA VAL A 33 -24.58 -11.93 6.40
C VAL A 33 -25.91 -12.61 6.15
N GLN A 34 -25.97 -13.91 6.41
CA GLN A 34 -27.23 -14.63 6.43
C GLN A 34 -27.77 -14.63 7.86
N THR A 35 -28.96 -14.08 8.06
CA THR A 35 -29.63 -14.08 9.36
C THR A 35 -30.15 -15.49 9.69
N PRO A 36 -30.42 -15.81 10.97
CA PRO A 36 -30.87 -17.15 11.37
C PRO A 36 -32.15 -17.64 10.69
N ASP A 37 -32.97 -16.73 10.17
CA ASP A 37 -34.18 -16.98 9.38
C ASP A 37 -33.90 -17.14 7.87
N GLY A 38 -32.63 -17.16 7.45
CA GLY A 38 -32.18 -17.42 6.09
C GLY A 38 -32.18 -16.21 5.16
N GLN A 39 -32.59 -15.03 5.64
CA GLN A 39 -32.57 -13.79 4.84
C GLN A 39 -31.15 -13.22 4.72
N GLN A 40 -30.88 -12.51 3.63
CA GLN A 40 -29.65 -11.72 3.51
C GLN A 40 -29.84 -10.38 4.19
N ALA A 41 -28.93 -10.06 5.10
CA ALA A 41 -28.78 -8.74 5.69
C ALA A 41 -27.39 -8.19 5.38
N THR A 42 -27.24 -6.87 5.40
CA THR A 42 -25.92 -6.22 5.31
C THR A 42 -25.55 -5.69 6.68
N MET A 43 -24.42 -6.15 7.21
CA MET A 43 -23.79 -5.68 8.44
C MET A 43 -22.61 -4.76 8.08
N ILE A 44 -22.04 -4.09 9.08
CA ILE A 44 -20.77 -3.38 8.93
C ILE A 44 -19.64 -4.23 9.52
N GLY A 45 -18.65 -4.56 8.69
CA GLY A 45 -17.35 -5.06 9.13
C GLY A 45 -16.44 -3.88 9.47
N ILE A 46 -15.77 -3.95 10.62
CA ILE A 46 -14.84 -2.95 11.13
C ILE A 46 -13.47 -3.61 11.27
N THR A 47 -12.45 -3.02 10.65
CA THR A 47 -11.05 -3.49 10.73
C THR A 47 -10.12 -2.35 11.13
N ASP A 48 -8.92 -2.68 11.61
CA ASP A 48 -7.89 -1.70 11.90
C ASP A 48 -7.44 -1.00 10.61
N ALA A 49 -7.48 0.32 10.58
CA ALA A 49 -7.01 1.08 9.42
C ALA A 49 -5.49 1.07 9.29
N GLN A 50 -4.77 0.78 10.38
CA GLN A 50 -3.31 0.74 10.45
C GLN A 50 -2.73 -0.67 10.30
N GLN A 51 -3.60 -1.68 10.18
CA GLN A 51 -3.23 -3.08 9.97
C GLN A 51 -2.33 -3.71 11.05
N VAL A 52 -2.33 -3.17 12.27
CA VAL A 52 -1.66 -3.82 13.41
C VAL A 52 -2.47 -5.06 13.83
N SER A 53 -3.80 -4.96 13.77
CA SER A 53 -4.70 -6.09 13.99
C SER A 53 -5.32 -6.58 12.69
N SER A 54 -5.28 -7.90 12.49
CA SER A 54 -5.94 -8.60 11.38
C SER A 54 -7.40 -9.00 11.69
N LYS A 55 -7.88 -8.74 12.92
CA LYS A 55 -9.25 -9.12 13.31
C LYS A 55 -10.28 -8.17 12.69
N MET A 56 -11.41 -8.74 12.26
CA MET A 56 -12.59 -7.99 11.82
C MET A 56 -13.74 -8.15 12.83
N ILE A 57 -14.36 -7.04 13.21
CA ILE A 57 -15.58 -7.04 14.00
C ILE A 57 -16.78 -6.77 13.10
N VAL A 58 -17.76 -7.65 13.09
CA VAL A 58 -19.01 -7.47 12.33
C VAL A 58 -20.11 -7.00 13.30
N THR A 59 -20.66 -5.81 13.06
CA THR A 59 -21.69 -5.21 13.91
C THR A 59 -22.85 -4.63 13.11
N HIS A 60 -23.93 -4.27 13.81
CA HIS A 60 -25.13 -3.74 13.18
C HIS A 60 -24.88 -2.31 12.64
N PRO A 61 -25.40 -1.93 11.45
CA PRO A 61 -25.15 -0.62 10.84
C PRO A 61 -25.47 0.58 11.73
N ALA A 62 -26.42 0.44 12.66
CA ALA A 62 -26.76 1.50 13.63
C ALA A 62 -25.58 1.95 14.50
N PHE A 63 -24.55 1.11 14.68
CA PHE A 63 -23.35 1.49 15.43
C PHE A 63 -22.45 2.49 14.69
N GLN A 64 -22.66 2.74 13.39
CA GLN A 64 -21.93 3.79 12.67
C GLN A 64 -22.07 5.18 13.34
N GLY A 65 -23.23 5.48 13.93
CA GLY A 65 -23.45 6.71 14.68
C GLY A 65 -22.89 6.69 16.12
N VAL A 66 -22.51 5.52 16.63
CA VAL A 66 -22.01 5.32 17.99
C VAL A 66 -20.49 5.35 18.03
N LEU A 67 -19.81 4.77 17.02
CA LEU A 67 -18.35 4.69 16.94
C LEU A 67 -17.65 6.05 17.16
N PRO A 68 -18.10 7.17 16.57
CA PRO A 68 -17.46 8.48 16.79
C PRO A 68 -17.55 9.01 18.22
N LEU A 69 -18.48 8.49 19.04
CA LEU A 69 -18.62 8.88 20.45
C LEU A 69 -17.60 8.19 21.36
N MET A 70 -16.92 7.15 20.86
CA MET A 70 -15.84 6.44 21.54
C MET A 70 -14.52 7.21 21.35
N ASP A 71 -14.42 8.42 21.90
CA ASP A 71 -13.23 9.29 21.79
C ASP A 71 -12.35 9.30 23.05
N GLY A 72 -12.66 8.45 24.03
CA GLY A 72 -12.00 8.36 25.33
C GLY A 72 -12.44 9.42 26.35
N SER A 73 -13.27 10.40 25.95
CA SER A 73 -13.78 11.43 26.87
C SER A 73 -15.06 11.00 27.60
N ARG A 74 -15.85 10.12 26.95
CA ARG A 74 -17.13 9.62 27.45
C ARG A 74 -17.03 8.22 28.03
N ASP A 75 -17.77 7.97 29.10
CA ASP A 75 -18.01 6.61 29.59
C ASP A 75 -19.20 5.93 28.91
N ILE A 76 -19.36 4.62 29.17
CA ILE A 76 -20.46 3.80 28.64
C ILE A 76 -21.83 4.41 28.93
N ASP A 77 -22.07 4.92 30.14
CA ASP A 77 -23.37 5.47 30.52
C ASP A 77 -23.65 6.78 29.78
N GLN A 78 -22.63 7.61 29.58
CA GLN A 78 -22.72 8.85 28.80
C GLN A 78 -23.02 8.57 27.32
N ILE A 79 -22.35 7.59 26.71
CA ILE A 79 -22.60 7.21 25.31
C ILE A 79 -24.02 6.68 25.15
N VAL A 80 -24.48 5.80 26.05
CA VAL A 80 -25.86 5.27 26.04
C VAL A 80 -26.88 6.40 26.18
N ALA A 81 -26.64 7.35 27.09
CA ALA A 81 -27.52 8.49 27.30
C ALA A 81 -27.59 9.43 26.08
N GLU A 82 -26.45 9.67 25.41
CA GLU A 82 -26.35 10.54 24.24
C GLU A 82 -27.04 9.94 23.00
N VAL A 83 -26.84 8.64 22.75
CA VAL A 83 -27.52 7.94 21.64
C VAL A 83 -29.02 7.80 21.92
N GLY A 84 -29.40 7.57 23.18
CA GLY A 84 -30.79 7.55 23.61
C GLY A 84 -31.55 6.27 23.18
N ARG A 85 -32.79 6.45 22.72
CA ARG A 85 -33.70 5.31 22.47
C ARG A 85 -33.17 4.41 21.35
N GLY A 86 -32.75 3.19 21.73
CA GLY A 86 -32.34 2.15 20.78
C GLY A 86 -31.03 1.44 21.16
N LEU A 87 -30.17 2.09 21.94
CA LEU A 87 -28.93 1.50 22.45
C LEU A 87 -29.11 1.12 23.93
N GLN A 88 -28.95 -0.17 24.25
CA GLN A 88 -28.93 -0.65 25.63
C GLN A 88 -27.48 -0.82 26.09
N ARG A 89 -27.20 -0.53 27.37
CA ARG A 89 -25.87 -0.67 27.95
C ARG A 89 -25.20 -2.03 27.66
N PRO A 90 -25.87 -3.18 27.84
CA PRO A 90 -25.26 -4.47 27.52
C PRO A 90 -24.84 -4.63 26.04
N MET A 91 -25.53 -3.97 25.10
CA MET A 91 -25.16 -4.00 23.69
C MET A 91 -23.89 -3.19 23.42
N LEU A 92 -23.72 -2.05 24.11
CA LEU A 92 -22.51 -1.24 24.00
C LEU A 92 -21.33 -1.93 24.67
N GLU A 93 -21.52 -2.49 25.86
CA GLU A 93 -20.50 -3.28 26.57
C GLU A 93 -19.99 -4.45 25.70
N ASP A 94 -20.91 -5.18 25.04
CA ASP A 94 -20.57 -6.29 24.15
C ASP A 94 -19.75 -5.84 22.93
N LEU A 95 -20.09 -4.69 22.33
CA LEU A 95 -19.32 -4.13 21.23
C LEU A 95 -17.94 -3.67 21.70
N VAL A 96 -17.86 -2.97 22.83
CA VAL A 96 -16.59 -2.46 23.37
C VAL A 96 -15.64 -3.62 23.71
N ALA A 97 -16.14 -4.70 24.30
CA ALA A 97 -15.32 -5.88 24.58
C ALA A 97 -14.77 -6.53 23.29
N GLN A 98 -15.57 -6.58 22.23
CA GLN A 98 -15.13 -7.08 20.92
C GLN A 98 -14.11 -6.15 20.26
N LEU A 99 -14.31 -4.83 20.33
CA LEU A 99 -13.36 -3.85 19.80
C LEU A 99 -12.03 -3.90 20.55
N ASP A 100 -12.05 -4.06 21.88
CA ASP A 100 -10.83 -4.20 22.70
C ASP A 100 -10.06 -5.49 22.39
N ASP A 101 -10.75 -6.64 22.35
CA ASP A 101 -10.13 -7.92 21.96
C ASP A 101 -9.53 -7.86 20.54
N ALA A 102 -10.15 -7.09 19.65
CA ALA A 102 -9.63 -6.85 18.30
C ALA A 102 -8.57 -5.76 18.21
N GLY A 103 -8.18 -5.11 19.31
CA GLY A 103 -7.19 -4.03 19.30
C GLY A 103 -7.66 -2.78 18.54
N LEU A 104 -8.97 -2.57 18.42
CA LEU A 104 -9.58 -1.45 17.68
C LEU A 104 -9.87 -0.23 18.57
N ILE A 105 -9.69 -0.35 19.88
CA ILE A 105 -9.61 0.78 20.81
C ILE A 105 -8.21 0.87 21.41
N GLU A 106 -7.81 2.07 21.84
CA GLU A 106 -6.57 2.25 22.59
C GLU A 106 -6.65 1.53 23.94
N GLY A 107 -5.58 0.83 24.31
CA GLY A 107 -5.51 0.09 25.56
C GLY A 107 -4.49 -1.06 25.51
N PRO A 108 -4.37 -1.82 26.62
CA PRO A 108 -3.32 -2.83 26.78
C PRO A 108 -3.33 -3.91 25.70
N THR A 109 -4.50 -4.27 25.18
CA THR A 109 -4.62 -5.28 24.12
C THR A 109 -3.98 -4.79 22.83
N PHE A 110 -4.28 -3.55 22.42
CA PHE A 110 -3.65 -2.94 21.26
C PHE A 110 -2.13 -2.75 21.48
N ASP A 111 -1.73 -2.23 22.64
CA ASP A 111 -0.31 -1.99 22.94
C ASP A 111 0.51 -3.29 22.86
N ALA A 112 -0.05 -4.41 23.32
CA ALA A 112 0.58 -5.73 23.20
C ALA A 112 0.67 -6.22 21.75
N MET A 113 -0.34 -5.96 20.92
CA MET A 113 -0.30 -6.30 19.48
C MET A 113 0.76 -5.46 18.75
N LEU A 114 0.83 -4.15 19.04
CA LEU A 114 1.81 -3.25 18.44
C LEU A 114 3.23 -3.64 18.85
N GLN A 115 3.46 -3.91 20.14
CA GLN A 115 4.77 -4.34 20.61
C GLN A 115 5.20 -5.65 19.95
N ARG A 116 4.28 -6.62 19.81
CA ARG A 116 4.57 -7.88 19.12
C ARG A 116 4.95 -7.65 17.65
N MET A 117 4.24 -6.78 16.94
CA MET A 117 4.59 -6.42 15.55
C MET A 117 5.99 -5.81 15.48
N HIS A 118 6.37 -4.95 16.44
CA HIS A 118 7.72 -4.40 16.50
C HIS A 118 8.77 -5.47 16.80
N ASP A 119 8.50 -6.37 17.75
CA ASP A 119 9.40 -7.48 18.10
C ASP A 119 9.61 -8.41 16.89
N ASP A 120 8.53 -8.81 16.20
CA ASP A 120 8.56 -9.65 15.00
C ASP A 120 9.39 -8.98 13.87
N PHE A 121 9.20 -7.68 13.65
CA PHE A 121 9.99 -6.88 12.68
C PHE A 121 11.48 -6.81 13.08
N ASP A 122 11.76 -6.56 14.36
CA ASP A 122 13.12 -6.39 14.86
C ASP A 122 13.94 -7.69 14.73
N GLU A 123 13.30 -8.84 14.98
CA GLU A 123 13.89 -10.18 14.88
C GLU A 123 14.13 -10.65 13.43
N ALA A 124 13.38 -10.13 12.46
CA ALA A 124 13.48 -10.55 11.06
C ALA A 124 14.55 -9.75 10.27
N ASP A 125 15.38 -10.41 9.45
CA ASP A 125 16.28 -9.71 8.53
C ASP A 125 15.54 -9.13 7.31
N ASN A 126 14.43 -9.78 6.93
CA ASN A 126 13.60 -9.43 5.80
C ASN A 126 12.13 -9.48 6.21
N LEU A 127 11.34 -8.51 5.76
CA LEU A 127 9.89 -8.50 5.99
C LEU A 127 9.26 -9.71 5.31
N PRO A 128 8.29 -10.38 5.96
CA PRO A 128 7.61 -11.52 5.36
C PRO A 128 6.82 -11.08 4.11
N PRO A 129 6.67 -11.95 3.09
CA PRO A 129 5.82 -11.64 1.97
C PRO A 129 4.34 -11.59 2.40
N GLY A 130 3.59 -10.68 1.81
CA GLY A 130 2.17 -10.46 2.08
C GLY A 130 1.34 -10.72 0.85
N ALA A 131 0.94 -9.65 0.17
CA ALA A 131 0.02 -9.68 -0.96
C ALA A 131 0.53 -10.54 -2.13
N SER A 132 1.84 -10.52 -2.41
CA SER A 132 2.41 -11.28 -3.52
C SER A 132 2.33 -12.80 -3.33
N VAL A 133 2.54 -13.31 -2.10
CA VAL A 133 2.37 -14.73 -1.77
C VAL A 133 0.91 -15.14 -1.81
N GLN A 134 0.00 -14.34 -1.25
CA GLN A 134 -1.44 -14.63 -1.32
C GLN A 134 -1.92 -14.75 -2.76
N PHE A 135 -1.47 -13.85 -3.64
CA PHE A 135 -1.80 -13.91 -5.06
C PHE A 135 -1.18 -15.13 -5.76
N ALA A 136 0.08 -15.47 -5.47
CA ALA A 136 0.73 -16.65 -6.04
C ALA A 136 0.02 -17.95 -5.63
N GLU A 137 -0.36 -18.08 -4.35
CA GLU A 137 -1.13 -19.22 -3.85
C GLU A 137 -2.54 -19.28 -4.48
N HIS A 138 -3.18 -18.14 -4.70
CA HIS A 138 -4.47 -18.06 -5.39
C HIS A 138 -4.36 -18.55 -6.85
N LEU A 139 -3.34 -18.11 -7.59
CA LEU A 139 -3.07 -18.62 -8.94
C LEU A 139 -2.81 -20.13 -8.92
N ALA A 140 -2.02 -20.62 -7.96
CA ALA A 140 -1.76 -22.06 -7.82
C ALA A 140 -3.04 -22.85 -7.53
N ALA A 141 -3.94 -22.32 -6.70
CA ALA A 141 -5.24 -22.93 -6.45
C ALA A 141 -6.09 -23.02 -7.71
N HIS A 142 -6.08 -21.98 -8.53
CA HIS A 142 -6.81 -21.97 -9.79
C HIS A 142 -6.23 -22.93 -10.83
N GLU A 143 -4.90 -22.98 -11.00
CA GLU A 143 -4.26 -23.85 -12.01
C GLU A 143 -4.23 -25.34 -11.61
N LEU A 144 -4.05 -25.65 -10.32
CA LEU A 144 -3.99 -27.03 -9.84
C LEU A 144 -5.36 -27.62 -9.46
N GLY A 145 -6.38 -26.78 -9.30
CA GLY A 145 -7.73 -27.18 -8.93
C GLY A 145 -7.90 -27.53 -7.44
N GLU A 146 -9.16 -27.75 -7.04
CA GLU A 146 -9.57 -27.95 -5.64
C GLU A 146 -9.03 -29.24 -5.00
N GLU A 147 -8.60 -30.22 -5.80
CA GLU A 147 -8.04 -31.49 -5.31
C GLU A 147 -6.59 -31.37 -4.82
N SER A 148 -5.90 -30.28 -5.16
CA SER A 148 -4.53 -30.03 -4.70
C SER A 148 -4.47 -29.82 -3.19
N THR A 149 -3.40 -30.26 -2.55
CA THR A 149 -3.14 -29.92 -1.13
C THR A 149 -2.58 -28.51 -1.01
N GLU A 150 -2.71 -27.89 0.17
CA GLU A 150 -2.11 -26.59 0.46
C GLU A 150 -0.57 -26.60 0.27
N GLU A 151 0.08 -27.69 0.67
CA GLU A 151 1.52 -27.89 0.48
C GLU A 151 1.90 -27.95 -1.01
N GLN A 152 1.10 -28.65 -1.84
CA GLN A 152 1.32 -28.68 -3.29
C GLN A 152 1.16 -27.31 -3.93
N ARG A 153 0.13 -26.55 -3.53
CA ARG A 153 -0.08 -25.18 -4.02
C ARG A 153 1.08 -24.27 -3.65
N ARG A 154 1.51 -24.29 -2.38
CA ARG A 154 2.66 -23.52 -1.90
C ARG A 154 3.94 -23.84 -2.66
N ALA A 155 4.21 -25.12 -2.89
CA ALA A 155 5.41 -25.55 -3.59
C ALA A 155 5.45 -25.09 -5.06
N GLN A 156 4.29 -24.99 -5.73
CA GLN A 156 4.21 -24.64 -7.15
C GLN A 156 3.88 -23.16 -7.41
N ALA A 157 3.35 -22.44 -6.43
CA ALA A 157 2.99 -21.03 -6.53
C ALA A 157 4.11 -20.13 -7.12
N PRO A 158 5.39 -20.29 -6.74
CA PRO A 158 6.46 -19.51 -7.35
C PRO A 158 6.58 -19.72 -8.86
N GLU A 159 6.56 -20.96 -9.33
CA GLU A 159 6.73 -21.26 -10.76
C GLU A 159 5.50 -20.83 -11.58
N ILE A 160 4.30 -21.01 -11.02
CA ILE A 160 3.04 -20.56 -11.63
C ILE A 160 3.02 -19.04 -11.77
N LEU A 161 3.48 -18.30 -10.75
CA LEU A 161 3.57 -16.85 -10.80
C LEU A 161 4.55 -16.38 -11.89
N LYS A 162 5.75 -16.99 -12.00
CA LYS A 162 6.70 -16.66 -13.07
C LYS A 162 6.10 -16.85 -14.46
N LYS A 163 5.45 -17.99 -14.68
CA LYS A 163 4.75 -18.28 -15.93
C LYS A 163 3.65 -17.26 -16.22
N ALA A 164 2.87 -16.84 -15.23
CA ALA A 164 1.86 -15.79 -15.41
C ALA A 164 2.51 -14.44 -15.78
N MET A 165 3.61 -14.07 -15.13
CA MET A 165 4.35 -12.84 -15.43
C MET A 165 4.90 -12.86 -16.86
N ASP A 166 5.48 -13.98 -17.33
CA ASP A 166 5.93 -14.12 -18.71
C ASP A 166 4.78 -13.99 -19.71
N GLN A 167 3.64 -14.64 -19.43
CA GLN A 167 2.44 -14.53 -20.27
C GLN A 167 1.92 -13.09 -20.35
N TRP A 168 1.93 -12.37 -19.23
CA TRP A 168 1.52 -10.96 -19.19
C TRP A 168 2.46 -10.07 -19.99
N ILE A 169 3.77 -10.27 -19.84
CA ILE A 169 4.77 -9.53 -20.61
C ILE A 169 4.61 -9.80 -22.10
N ASP A 170 4.50 -11.07 -22.49
CA ASP A 170 4.34 -11.45 -23.89
C ASP A 170 3.04 -10.91 -24.46
N ALA A 171 1.95 -10.86 -23.67
CA ALA A 171 0.68 -10.29 -24.10
C ALA A 171 0.77 -8.78 -24.40
N VAL A 172 1.43 -7.99 -23.54
CA VAL A 172 1.50 -6.52 -23.73
C VAL A 172 2.59 -6.09 -24.72
N LEU A 173 3.66 -6.89 -24.87
CA LEU A 173 4.80 -6.54 -25.73
C LEU A 173 4.73 -7.14 -27.14
N LYS A 174 3.76 -8.04 -27.41
CA LYS A 174 3.65 -8.77 -28.67
C LYS A 174 3.79 -7.91 -29.93
N ASP A 175 3.13 -6.75 -29.94
CA ASP A 175 3.05 -5.86 -31.09
C ASP A 175 3.87 -4.56 -30.91
N VAL A 176 4.76 -4.52 -29.91
CA VAL A 176 5.65 -3.38 -29.66
C VAL A 176 6.91 -3.52 -30.51
N GLU A 177 7.20 -2.50 -31.34
CA GLU A 177 8.34 -2.53 -32.28
C GLU A 177 9.71 -2.63 -31.56
N GLN A 178 9.86 -1.92 -30.44
CA GLN A 178 11.04 -1.98 -29.57
C GLN A 178 10.61 -2.43 -28.17
N PRO A 179 10.47 -3.75 -27.96
CA PRO A 179 9.89 -4.30 -26.73
C PRO A 179 10.86 -4.32 -25.55
N SER A 180 12.10 -3.83 -25.74
CA SER A 180 13.17 -3.85 -24.74
C SER A 180 13.92 -2.53 -24.74
N PHE A 181 14.41 -2.12 -23.57
CA PHE A 181 15.34 -1.01 -23.44
C PHE A 181 16.79 -1.48 -23.66
N ASP A 182 17.56 -0.68 -24.39
CA ASP A 182 18.98 -0.94 -24.63
C ASP A 182 19.86 -0.63 -23.41
N THR A 183 19.36 0.21 -22.52
CA THR A 183 20.07 0.64 -21.30
C THR A 183 19.11 0.66 -20.13
N LEU A 184 19.64 0.42 -18.93
CA LEU A 184 18.88 0.54 -17.70
C LEU A 184 18.49 2.02 -17.50
N PRO A 185 17.19 2.38 -17.44
CA PRO A 185 16.77 3.74 -17.11
C PRO A 185 17.14 4.08 -15.66
N LYS A 186 17.27 5.37 -15.33
CA LYS A 186 17.53 5.80 -13.95
C LYS A 186 16.35 5.48 -13.04
N ALA A 187 15.12 5.63 -13.56
CA ALA A 187 13.93 5.19 -12.86
C ALA A 187 12.87 4.60 -13.76
N ILE A 188 11.99 3.81 -13.14
CA ILE A 188 10.73 3.37 -13.72
C ILE A 188 9.55 3.77 -12.84
N VAL A 189 8.39 3.88 -13.46
CA VAL A 189 7.10 4.00 -12.78
C VAL A 189 6.26 2.77 -13.10
N ALA A 190 5.83 2.09 -12.06
CA ALA A 190 5.01 0.89 -12.12
C ALA A 190 3.95 0.96 -11.01
N PRO A 191 2.76 0.37 -11.18
CA PRO A 191 1.70 0.42 -10.17
C PRO A 191 2.05 -0.33 -8.88
N HIS A 192 1.23 -0.15 -7.85
CA HIS A 192 1.06 -1.03 -6.70
C HIS A 192 -0.36 -1.60 -6.55
N LEU A 193 -1.19 -1.54 -7.60
CA LEU A 193 -2.42 -2.34 -7.64
C LEU A 193 -2.11 -3.84 -7.49
N ASP A 194 -3.04 -4.58 -6.89
CA ASP A 194 -3.07 -6.04 -6.97
C ASP A 194 -2.88 -6.52 -8.42
N TYR A 195 -2.14 -7.62 -8.62
CA TYR A 195 -1.73 -8.03 -9.96
C TYR A 195 -2.92 -8.32 -10.89
N SER A 196 -4.05 -8.84 -10.39
CA SER A 196 -5.26 -9.03 -11.20
C SER A 196 -5.74 -7.75 -11.87
N ARG A 197 -5.58 -6.59 -11.22
CA ARG A 197 -6.00 -5.28 -11.71
C ARG A 197 -4.86 -4.50 -12.37
N GLY A 198 -3.62 -4.68 -11.91
CA GLY A 198 -2.46 -3.88 -12.31
C GLY A 198 -1.52 -4.51 -13.36
N TRP A 199 -1.66 -5.80 -13.69
CA TRP A 199 -0.65 -6.55 -14.46
C TRP A 199 -0.21 -5.87 -15.77
N MET A 200 -1.11 -5.19 -16.47
CA MET A 200 -0.81 -4.56 -17.77
C MET A 200 0.31 -3.52 -17.66
N ASN A 201 0.32 -2.70 -16.61
CA ASN A 201 1.33 -1.67 -16.43
C ASN A 201 2.62 -2.24 -15.84
N TYR A 202 2.55 -3.20 -14.92
CA TYR A 202 3.74 -3.95 -14.49
C TYR A 202 4.46 -4.58 -15.68
N ALA A 203 3.73 -5.36 -16.48
CA ALA A 203 4.26 -6.07 -17.63
C ALA A 203 4.85 -5.13 -18.69
N ASN A 204 4.21 -3.97 -18.92
CA ASN A 204 4.72 -2.97 -19.87
C ASN A 204 6.11 -2.46 -19.46
N ILE A 205 6.30 -2.09 -18.20
CA ILE A 205 7.55 -1.45 -17.79
C ILE A 205 8.64 -2.47 -17.43
N TYR A 206 8.31 -3.50 -16.65
CA TYR A 206 9.28 -4.52 -16.25
C TYR A 206 9.68 -5.41 -17.42
N GLY A 207 8.76 -5.73 -18.33
CA GLY A 207 9.05 -6.57 -19.50
C GLY A 207 10.12 -5.98 -20.42
N ARG A 208 10.20 -4.65 -20.48
CA ARG A 208 11.23 -3.91 -21.25
C ARG A 208 12.61 -3.96 -20.62
N LEU A 209 12.73 -4.39 -19.37
CA LEU A 209 14.00 -4.48 -18.64
C LEU A 209 14.67 -5.86 -18.73
N ARG A 210 14.04 -6.87 -19.36
CA ARG A 210 14.54 -8.26 -19.44
C ARG A 210 15.96 -8.42 -20.00
N VAL A 211 16.41 -7.47 -20.82
CA VAL A 211 17.74 -7.47 -21.44
C VAL A 211 18.60 -6.29 -21.00
N ALA A 212 18.10 -5.45 -20.09
CA ALA A 212 18.89 -4.38 -19.51
C ALA A 212 19.93 -4.95 -18.55
N ASP A 213 21.02 -4.23 -18.36
CA ASP A 213 22.02 -4.58 -17.34
C ASP A 213 21.34 -4.70 -15.96
N ARG A 214 21.60 -5.80 -15.26
CA ARG A 214 21.14 -6.00 -13.89
C ARG A 214 21.65 -4.86 -12.99
N PRO A 215 20.78 -4.17 -12.23
CA PRO A 215 21.23 -3.19 -11.25
C PRO A 215 21.94 -3.87 -10.09
N ASP A 216 22.92 -3.17 -9.50
CA ASP A 216 23.52 -3.58 -8.24
C ASP A 216 22.55 -3.33 -7.07
N ARG A 217 21.72 -2.28 -7.21
CA ARG A 217 20.71 -1.89 -6.23
C ARG A 217 19.42 -1.39 -6.85
N VAL A 218 18.31 -1.64 -6.16
CA VAL A 218 16.99 -1.10 -6.49
C VAL A 218 16.45 -0.31 -5.31
N ILE A 219 16.11 0.96 -5.54
CA ILE A 219 15.43 1.79 -4.53
C ILE A 219 13.95 1.84 -4.89
N VAL A 220 13.07 1.41 -4.00
CA VAL A 220 11.62 1.43 -4.23
C VAL A 220 10.98 2.51 -3.36
N LEU A 221 10.39 3.52 -4.00
CA LEU A 221 9.65 4.57 -3.32
C LEU A 221 8.16 4.25 -3.42
N GLY A 222 7.55 4.00 -2.26
CA GLY A 222 6.15 3.62 -2.11
C GLY A 222 5.30 4.70 -1.45
N THR A 223 4.02 4.38 -1.28
CA THR A 223 3.04 5.22 -0.58
C THR A 223 2.77 4.63 0.79
N ASN A 224 2.70 5.48 1.82
CA ASN A 224 2.25 5.05 3.15
C ASN A 224 0.71 5.07 3.21
N HIS A 225 0.06 3.92 3.04
CA HIS A 225 -1.41 3.85 3.03
C HIS A 225 -2.02 3.76 4.44
N PHE A 226 -1.30 3.17 5.38
CA PHE A 226 -1.85 2.70 6.67
C PHE A 226 -1.04 3.14 7.89
N GLY A 227 0.23 3.50 7.69
CA GLY A 227 1.20 3.70 8.74
C GLY A 227 1.00 4.93 9.63
N MET A 228 1.88 5.05 10.60
CA MET A 228 1.91 6.12 11.60
C MET A 228 2.77 7.32 11.18
N ALA A 229 3.70 7.13 10.25
CA ALA A 229 4.63 8.17 9.85
C ALA A 229 3.92 9.41 9.29
N SER A 230 4.31 10.58 9.79
CA SER A 230 3.86 11.87 9.29
C SER A 230 4.74 12.44 8.17
N GLY A 231 5.91 11.86 7.95
CA GLY A 231 6.88 12.24 6.91
C GLY A 231 7.41 11.02 6.16
N VAL A 232 8.55 11.17 5.49
CA VAL A 232 9.20 10.05 4.78
C VAL A 232 9.63 8.98 5.77
N CYS A 233 9.27 7.73 5.49
CA CYS A 233 9.56 6.57 6.33
C CYS A 233 10.43 5.55 5.61
N GLY A 234 11.67 5.39 6.04
CA GLY A 234 12.62 4.42 5.49
C GLY A 234 12.50 3.05 6.14
N CYS A 235 12.75 2.00 5.36
CA CYS A 235 12.90 0.63 5.85
C CYS A 235 14.39 0.26 5.88
N ASP A 236 14.83 -0.33 6.99
CA ASP A 236 16.18 -0.88 7.14
C ASP A 236 16.20 -2.42 7.18
N LYS A 237 15.17 -3.04 6.60
CA LYS A 237 15.03 -4.49 6.38
C LYS A 237 14.93 -4.79 4.89
N GLY A 238 15.23 -6.03 4.51
CA GLY A 238 14.94 -6.50 3.16
C GLY A 238 13.49 -6.95 3.02
N PHE A 239 13.11 -7.47 1.86
CA PHE A 239 11.72 -7.85 1.57
C PHE A 239 11.63 -9.27 1.03
N GLY A 240 10.76 -10.08 1.63
CA GLY A 240 10.42 -11.40 1.16
C GLY A 240 9.44 -11.38 -0.02
N SER A 241 9.46 -12.45 -0.81
CA SER A 241 8.52 -12.70 -1.90
C SER A 241 8.34 -14.22 -2.09
N PRO A 242 7.41 -14.68 -2.96
CA PRO A 242 7.32 -16.07 -3.39
C PRO A 242 8.63 -16.65 -3.94
N PHE A 243 9.56 -15.82 -4.43
CA PHE A 243 10.82 -16.26 -5.05
C PHE A 243 12.01 -16.25 -4.08
N GLY A 244 11.81 -15.83 -2.83
CA GLY A 244 12.85 -15.62 -1.83
C GLY A 244 12.99 -14.15 -1.46
N ALA A 245 14.08 -13.81 -0.75
CA ALA A 245 14.28 -12.47 -0.22
C ALA A 245 15.14 -11.58 -1.14
N CYS A 246 14.76 -10.31 -1.24
CA CYS A 246 15.65 -9.23 -1.66
C CYS A 246 16.25 -8.60 -0.39
N ASN A 247 17.53 -8.85 -0.15
CA ASN A 247 18.22 -8.32 1.04
C ASN A 247 18.31 -6.79 1.00
N VAL A 248 18.33 -6.17 2.18
CA VAL A 248 18.49 -4.72 2.31
C VAL A 248 19.82 -4.24 1.71
N ASP A 249 19.79 -3.08 1.07
CA ASP A 249 21.00 -2.34 0.71
C ASP A 249 21.50 -1.53 1.92
N GLU A 250 22.32 -2.18 2.75
CA GLU A 250 22.95 -1.54 3.91
C GLU A 250 23.79 -0.32 3.55
N ASP A 251 24.37 -0.26 2.34
CA ASP A 251 25.17 0.90 1.92
C ASP A 251 24.28 2.12 1.72
N VAL A 252 23.07 1.94 1.18
CA VAL A 252 22.06 3.00 1.06
C VAL A 252 21.56 3.43 2.44
N VAL A 253 21.23 2.47 3.31
CA VAL A 253 20.76 2.77 4.68
C VAL A 253 21.81 3.57 5.46
N ASN A 254 23.05 3.11 5.47
CA ASN A 254 24.14 3.77 6.18
C ASN A 254 24.50 5.11 5.55
N GLY A 255 24.48 5.20 4.21
CA GLY A 255 24.66 6.44 3.48
C GLY A 255 23.61 7.49 3.84
N LEU A 256 22.34 7.10 3.92
CA LEU A 256 21.24 8.00 4.32
C LEU A 256 21.41 8.47 5.77
N LYS A 257 21.72 7.55 6.70
CA LYS A 257 21.99 7.90 8.10
C LYS A 257 23.12 8.93 8.21
N ALA A 258 24.20 8.75 7.45
CA ALA A 258 25.32 9.67 7.42
C ALA A 258 24.98 11.04 6.79
N ALA A 259 24.25 11.04 5.66
CA ALA A 259 23.90 12.26 4.93
C ALA A 259 22.86 13.12 5.66
N LEU A 260 21.92 12.49 6.36
CA LEU A 260 20.86 13.16 7.11
C LEU A 260 21.32 13.67 8.48
N GLY A 261 22.33 13.02 9.07
CA GLY A 261 22.73 13.25 10.47
C GLY A 261 21.75 12.62 11.46
N GLU A 262 22.13 12.59 12.74
CA GLU A 262 21.44 11.81 13.79
C GLU A 262 19.95 12.15 13.92
N GLU A 263 19.58 13.43 13.96
CA GLU A 263 18.19 13.87 14.14
C GLU A 263 17.29 13.43 12.98
N ASN A 264 17.66 13.77 11.75
CA ASN A 264 16.85 13.44 10.57
C ASN A 264 16.90 11.95 10.21
N ALA A 265 18.00 11.25 10.52
CA ALA A 265 18.05 9.80 10.44
C ALA A 265 17.10 9.16 11.46
N GLY A 266 17.02 9.69 12.68
CA GLY A 266 16.03 9.29 13.68
C GLY A 266 14.61 9.43 13.15
N ARG A 267 14.27 10.59 12.56
CA ARG A 267 12.96 10.82 11.93
C ARG A 267 12.65 9.88 10.76
N LEU A 268 13.66 9.54 9.94
CA LEU A 268 13.47 8.64 8.80
C LEU A 268 13.05 7.23 9.23
N PHE A 269 13.62 6.74 10.34
CA PHE A 269 13.45 5.35 10.78
C PHE A 269 12.55 5.19 12.02
N GLU A 270 11.99 6.28 12.57
CA GLU A 270 11.11 6.26 13.75
C GLU A 270 9.92 5.30 13.58
N HIS A 271 9.31 5.32 12.40
CA HIS A 271 8.14 4.51 12.05
C HIS A 271 8.48 3.41 11.04
N ARG A 272 9.72 2.88 11.05
CA ARG A 272 10.17 1.83 10.12
C ARG A 272 9.25 0.60 10.04
N TYR A 273 8.47 0.36 11.09
CA TYR A 273 7.48 -0.70 11.19
C TYR A 273 6.25 -0.52 10.28
N ASP A 274 6.01 0.69 9.76
CA ASP A 274 4.94 0.98 8.81
C ASP A 274 5.03 0.12 7.54
N HIS A 275 6.20 -0.45 7.25
CA HIS A 275 6.44 -1.32 6.10
C HIS A 275 5.90 -2.75 6.29
N GLU A 276 5.65 -3.21 7.51
CA GLU A 276 5.32 -4.63 7.81
C GLU A 276 4.09 -5.13 7.04
N ASN A 277 3.06 -4.28 6.93
CA ASN A 277 1.80 -4.61 6.25
C ASN A 277 1.54 -3.69 5.03
N GLU A 278 2.56 -2.98 4.56
CA GLU A 278 2.44 -2.08 3.41
C GLU A 278 2.80 -2.83 2.11
N HIS A 279 1.90 -2.73 1.13
CA HIS A 279 2.00 -3.50 -0.12
C HIS A 279 2.66 -2.71 -1.24
N SER A 280 2.75 -1.37 -1.12
CA SER A 280 3.27 -0.53 -2.19
C SER A 280 4.72 -0.85 -2.58
N ILE A 281 5.53 -1.40 -1.69
CA ILE A 281 6.89 -1.84 -2.01
C ILE A 281 6.96 -3.34 -2.31
N GLU A 282 6.27 -4.16 -1.49
CA GLU A 282 6.32 -5.62 -1.56
C GLU A 282 5.91 -6.16 -2.94
N LEU A 283 4.92 -5.56 -3.58
CA LEU A 283 4.44 -5.97 -4.91
C LEU A 283 5.47 -5.74 -6.04
N HIS A 284 6.57 -5.04 -5.80
CA HIS A 284 7.64 -4.91 -6.79
C HIS A 284 8.67 -6.04 -6.69
N MET A 285 8.74 -6.74 -5.55
CA MET A 285 9.80 -7.73 -5.30
C MET A 285 9.77 -8.89 -6.30
N PRO A 286 8.61 -9.53 -6.58
CA PRO A 286 8.57 -10.60 -7.60
C PRO A 286 9.00 -10.11 -8.97
N TRP A 287 8.61 -8.89 -9.37
CA TRP A 287 9.00 -8.31 -10.66
C TRP A 287 10.51 -8.05 -10.75
N ILE A 288 11.10 -7.45 -9.72
CA ILE A 288 12.55 -7.22 -9.65
C ILE A 288 13.31 -8.55 -9.76
N GLN A 289 12.89 -9.56 -9.00
CA GLN A 289 13.54 -10.86 -8.95
C GLN A 289 13.37 -11.66 -10.25
N HIS A 290 12.20 -11.60 -10.88
CA HIS A 290 11.91 -12.30 -12.14
C HIS A 290 12.71 -11.71 -13.30
N ILE A 291 12.78 -10.38 -13.39
CA ILE A 291 13.42 -9.69 -14.51
C ILE A 291 14.93 -9.73 -14.41
N PHE A 292 15.49 -9.46 -13.23
CA PHE A 292 16.94 -9.32 -13.07
C PHE A 292 17.63 -10.60 -12.64
N GLY A 293 16.89 -11.57 -12.09
CA GLY A 293 17.45 -12.83 -11.64
C GLY A 293 18.49 -12.68 -10.53
N MET A 294 19.16 -13.80 -10.25
CA MET A 294 20.25 -13.86 -9.29
C MET A 294 21.60 -13.58 -9.97
N ASP A 295 22.55 -13.04 -9.21
CA ASP A 295 23.96 -12.99 -9.62
C ASP A 295 24.66 -14.36 -9.48
N ASP A 296 25.95 -14.42 -9.85
CA ASP A 296 26.79 -15.63 -9.74
C ASP A 296 26.93 -16.17 -8.30
N HIS A 297 26.54 -15.38 -7.29
CA HIS A 297 26.54 -15.75 -5.88
C HIS A 297 25.16 -16.18 -5.38
N GLY A 298 24.15 -16.20 -6.25
CA GLY A 298 22.78 -16.58 -5.89
C GLY A 298 21.98 -15.48 -5.21
N ASN A 299 22.38 -14.22 -5.31
CA ASN A 299 21.68 -13.09 -4.68
C ASN A 299 20.85 -12.32 -5.71
N TYR A 300 19.65 -11.89 -5.30
CA TYR A 300 18.88 -10.86 -6.01
C TYR A 300 19.50 -9.46 -5.82
N PRO A 301 19.13 -8.46 -6.64
CA PRO A 301 19.54 -7.07 -6.39
C PRO A 301 19.19 -6.64 -4.97
N LYS A 302 20.11 -5.92 -4.31
CA LYS A 302 19.81 -5.37 -2.97
C LYS A 302 18.75 -4.28 -3.09
N VAL A 303 17.93 -4.13 -2.06
CA VAL A 303 16.81 -3.19 -2.07
C VAL A 303 16.83 -2.20 -0.91
N PHE A 304 16.41 -0.97 -1.16
CA PHE A 304 16.04 -0.02 -0.12
C PHE A 304 14.62 0.47 -0.39
N GLY A 305 13.77 0.41 0.63
CA GLY A 305 12.38 0.86 0.57
C GLY A 305 12.14 2.13 1.37
N ALA A 306 11.40 3.09 0.81
CA ALA A 306 10.90 4.22 1.58
C ALA A 306 9.47 4.60 1.19
N LEU A 307 8.62 4.88 2.18
CA LEU A 307 7.27 5.40 1.97
C LEU A 307 7.33 6.92 2.00
N VAL A 308 6.81 7.56 0.96
CA VAL A 308 6.86 9.01 0.78
C VAL A 308 5.46 9.58 0.90
N HIS A 309 5.28 10.54 1.82
CA HIS A 309 4.01 11.21 2.05
C HIS A 309 3.66 12.20 0.94
N ASP A 310 2.40 12.63 0.88
CA ASP A 310 1.88 13.54 -0.15
C ASP A 310 2.45 14.96 0.03
N PRO A 311 3.29 15.46 -0.91
CA PRO A 311 3.94 16.76 -0.79
C PRO A 311 2.98 17.92 -1.06
N THR A 312 1.78 17.64 -1.57
CA THR A 312 0.75 18.67 -1.78
C THR A 312 0.18 19.19 -0.46
N VAL A 313 0.37 18.42 0.61
CA VAL A 313 0.07 18.78 1.99
C VAL A 313 1.33 19.36 2.65
N ASN A 314 1.17 20.48 3.36
CA ASN A 314 2.24 21.18 4.07
C ASN A 314 3.52 21.46 3.23
N ASN A 315 3.37 21.56 1.89
CA ASN A 315 4.46 21.86 0.95
C ASN A 315 5.68 20.94 1.13
N GLY A 316 5.45 19.62 1.20
CA GLY A 316 6.50 18.60 1.32
C GLY A 316 7.09 18.41 2.73
N LYS A 317 6.72 19.26 3.70
CA LYS A 317 7.04 19.01 5.11
C LYS A 317 6.23 17.85 5.66
N SER A 318 6.67 17.27 6.77
CA SER A 318 5.87 16.28 7.49
C SER A 318 4.54 16.90 7.95
N TYR A 319 3.51 16.07 8.09
CA TYR A 319 2.15 16.53 8.39
C TYR A 319 2.01 17.16 9.79
N ASP A 320 2.93 16.86 10.70
CA ASP A 320 2.91 17.30 12.11
C ASP A 320 4.22 17.97 12.57
N ASP A 321 5.12 18.29 11.63
CA ASP A 321 6.46 18.83 11.85
C ASP A 321 7.45 17.90 12.63
N ASN A 322 7.07 16.65 12.94
CA ASN A 322 7.95 15.68 13.63
C ASN A 322 8.65 14.72 12.67
N GLY A 323 8.03 14.39 11.53
CA GLY A 323 8.60 13.48 10.52
C GLY A 323 9.63 14.12 9.60
N LEU A 324 10.34 13.32 8.81
CA LEU A 324 11.29 13.79 7.80
C LEU A 324 10.57 14.42 6.60
N ASP A 325 11.00 15.60 6.17
CA ASP A 325 10.48 16.26 4.97
C ASP A 325 11.02 15.64 3.67
N VAL A 326 10.26 15.82 2.58
CA VAL A 326 10.58 15.22 1.26
C VAL A 326 11.91 15.76 0.71
N ASP A 327 12.19 17.06 0.86
CA ASP A 327 13.37 17.68 0.25
C ASP A 327 14.67 17.22 0.92
N SER A 328 14.68 17.07 2.25
CA SER A 328 15.78 16.52 3.02
C SER A 328 16.07 15.08 2.61
N PHE A 329 15.02 14.26 2.47
CA PHE A 329 15.16 12.90 1.97
C PHE A 329 15.71 12.85 0.54
N VAL A 330 15.13 13.61 -0.38
CA VAL A 330 15.55 13.66 -1.79
C VAL A 330 17.02 14.08 -1.91
N ASN A 331 17.42 15.14 -1.21
CA ASN A 331 18.81 15.62 -1.25
C ASN A 331 19.80 14.58 -0.70
N ALA A 332 19.46 13.93 0.41
CA ALA A 332 20.27 12.86 0.97
C ALA A 332 20.37 11.67 0.02
N LEU A 333 19.24 11.21 -0.53
CA LEU A 333 19.22 10.06 -1.43
C LEU A 333 20.01 10.32 -2.71
N LYS A 334 19.90 11.51 -3.30
CA LYS A 334 20.75 11.94 -4.43
C LYS A 334 22.23 11.85 -4.12
N SER A 335 22.64 12.40 -2.98
CA SER A 335 24.04 12.37 -2.54
C SER A 335 24.53 10.94 -2.33
N VAL A 336 23.69 10.07 -1.76
CA VAL A 336 24.01 8.66 -1.52
C VAL A 336 24.19 7.92 -2.85
N ILE A 337 23.22 8.00 -3.76
CA ILE A 337 23.28 7.37 -5.08
C ILE A 337 24.53 7.81 -5.84
N ALA A 338 24.85 9.11 -5.82
CA ALA A 338 26.04 9.65 -6.49
C ALA A 338 27.37 9.19 -5.88
N SER A 339 27.39 8.83 -4.59
CA SER A 339 28.59 8.41 -3.86
C SER A 339 28.88 6.90 -3.97
N LEU A 340 27.85 6.09 -4.20
CA LEU A 340 27.98 4.64 -4.22
C LEU A 340 28.37 4.14 -5.61
N PRO A 341 29.22 3.12 -5.72
CA PRO A 341 29.51 2.49 -7.01
C PRO A 341 28.32 1.67 -7.50
N GLY A 342 28.37 1.29 -8.77
CA GLY A 342 27.40 0.40 -9.39
C GLY A 342 26.19 1.11 -9.98
N ARG A 343 25.28 0.31 -10.54
CA ARG A 343 24.04 0.75 -11.16
C ARG A 343 22.92 0.78 -10.13
N THR A 344 22.17 1.87 -10.15
CA THR A 344 20.98 2.06 -9.32
C THR A 344 19.77 2.19 -10.22
N LEU A 345 18.73 1.39 -9.96
CA LEU A 345 17.41 1.60 -10.50
C LEU A 345 16.51 2.17 -9.40
N VAL A 346 15.83 3.29 -9.66
CA VAL A 346 14.75 3.77 -8.78
C VAL A 346 13.40 3.30 -9.32
N VAL A 347 12.55 2.77 -8.47
CA VAL A 347 11.18 2.35 -8.80
C VAL A 347 10.23 3.28 -8.07
N SER A 348 9.50 4.11 -8.81
CA SER A 348 8.33 4.81 -8.29
C SER A 348 7.16 3.84 -8.33
N SER A 349 6.76 3.36 -7.17
CA SER A 349 5.57 2.54 -7.02
C SER A 349 4.33 3.43 -7.01
N ALA A 350 3.67 3.56 -8.17
CA ALA A 350 2.67 4.60 -8.37
C ALA A 350 1.35 4.13 -8.99
N ASP A 351 0.31 4.19 -8.17
CA ASP A 351 -1.08 4.30 -8.63
C ASP A 351 -1.49 5.79 -8.69
N LEU A 352 -2.43 6.09 -9.59
CA LEU A 352 -2.94 7.42 -9.86
C LEU A 352 -4.31 7.58 -9.18
N SER A 353 -5.35 7.94 -9.94
CA SER A 353 -6.66 8.28 -9.40
C SER A 353 -7.35 7.11 -8.71
N HIS A 354 -7.99 7.38 -7.57
CA HIS A 354 -8.91 6.51 -6.86
C HIS A 354 -10.32 7.13 -6.87
N ALA A 355 -11.17 6.66 -7.77
CA ALA A 355 -12.49 7.23 -8.05
C ALA A 355 -13.63 6.21 -7.92
N GLY A 356 -14.82 6.69 -7.56
CA GLY A 356 -16.04 5.90 -7.39
C GLY A 356 -16.56 5.85 -5.94
N PRO A 357 -17.73 5.22 -5.73
CA PRO A 357 -18.41 5.13 -4.43
C PRO A 357 -17.54 4.63 -3.27
N ALA A 358 -16.64 3.68 -3.51
CA ALA A 358 -15.73 3.19 -2.48
C ALA A 358 -14.74 4.25 -1.97
N PHE A 359 -14.48 5.30 -2.77
CA PHE A 359 -13.58 6.40 -2.44
C PHE A 359 -14.31 7.71 -2.12
N GLY A 360 -15.64 7.65 -1.99
CA GLY A 360 -16.48 8.77 -1.57
C GLY A 360 -17.14 9.55 -2.73
N ASP A 361 -16.98 9.12 -3.98
CA ASP A 361 -17.69 9.76 -5.10
C ASP A 361 -19.14 9.27 -5.19
N PRO A 362 -20.12 10.12 -5.50
CA PRO A 362 -21.54 9.73 -5.53
C PRO A 362 -21.90 8.85 -6.73
N THR A 363 -21.10 8.87 -7.78
CA THR A 363 -21.42 8.27 -9.08
C THR A 363 -20.68 6.95 -9.26
N PRO A 364 -21.39 5.83 -9.45
CA PRO A 364 -20.77 4.57 -9.87
C PRO A 364 -20.04 4.73 -11.20
N MET A 365 -18.86 4.11 -11.27
CA MET A 365 -17.96 4.23 -12.42
C MET A 365 -18.31 3.27 -13.55
N ALA A 366 -19.19 2.28 -13.33
CA ALA A 366 -19.57 1.26 -14.31
C ALA A 366 -20.89 1.60 -15.03
N GLY A 367 -21.11 0.95 -16.18
CA GLY A 367 -22.31 1.12 -17.00
C GLY A 367 -22.18 2.18 -18.10
N GLU A 368 -23.22 2.25 -18.93
CA GLU A 368 -23.28 3.08 -20.15
C GLU A 368 -24.06 4.40 -19.97
N SER A 369 -24.44 4.77 -18.74
CA SER A 369 -25.09 6.06 -18.51
C SER A 369 -24.17 7.22 -18.89
N GLU A 370 -24.76 8.34 -19.28
CA GLU A 370 -24.01 9.57 -19.60
C GLU A 370 -23.17 10.01 -18.40
N GLU A 371 -23.75 9.97 -17.20
CA GLU A 371 -23.09 10.32 -15.93
C GLU A 371 -21.84 9.46 -15.64
N ALA A 372 -21.93 8.13 -15.81
CA ALA A 372 -20.80 7.23 -15.58
C ALA A 372 -19.71 7.41 -16.65
N ASN A 373 -20.10 7.62 -17.91
CA ASN A 373 -19.16 7.94 -18.99
C ASN A 373 -18.42 9.26 -18.70
N GLU A 374 -19.13 10.32 -18.33
CA GLU A 374 -18.53 11.61 -17.99
C GLU A 374 -17.61 11.52 -16.78
N ALA A 375 -17.97 10.74 -15.75
CA ALA A 375 -17.13 10.51 -14.59
C ALA A 375 -15.79 9.85 -14.99
N ARG A 376 -15.83 8.76 -15.77
CA ARG A 376 -14.62 8.09 -16.28
C ARG A 376 -13.77 9.02 -17.15
N MET A 377 -14.39 9.75 -18.06
CA MET A 377 -13.68 10.68 -18.95
C MET A 377 -13.05 11.85 -18.18
N ARG A 378 -13.70 12.34 -17.12
CA ARG A 378 -13.16 13.40 -16.26
C ARG A 378 -11.92 12.93 -15.52
N VAL A 379 -11.97 11.74 -14.92
CA VAL A 379 -10.81 11.12 -14.25
C VAL A 379 -9.68 10.91 -15.24
N GLY A 380 -9.96 10.28 -16.39
CA GLY A 380 -8.94 10.05 -17.41
C GLY A 380 -8.32 11.34 -17.96
N LYS A 381 -9.12 12.39 -18.18
CA LYS A 381 -8.61 13.69 -18.61
C LYS A 381 -7.70 14.33 -17.55
N HIS A 382 -8.13 14.32 -16.29
CA HIS A 382 -7.32 14.82 -15.19
C HIS A 382 -5.98 14.09 -15.11
N ASP A 383 -5.99 12.76 -15.17
CA ASP A 383 -4.76 11.96 -15.12
C ASP A 383 -3.80 12.29 -16.27
N GLN A 384 -4.32 12.42 -17.49
CA GLN A 384 -3.50 12.76 -18.66
C GLN A 384 -2.91 14.17 -18.55
N GLU A 385 -3.64 15.14 -18.01
CA GLU A 385 -3.12 16.50 -17.77
C GLU A 385 -1.99 16.50 -16.73
N MET A 386 -2.12 15.71 -15.67
CA MET A 386 -1.10 15.59 -14.62
C MET A 386 0.13 14.81 -15.10
N LEU A 387 -0.07 13.70 -15.82
CA LEU A 387 1.02 12.93 -16.45
C LEU A 387 1.79 13.76 -17.48
N ALA A 388 1.12 14.63 -18.25
CA ALA A 388 1.77 15.52 -19.19
C ALA A 388 2.79 16.45 -18.49
N MET A 389 2.48 16.96 -17.30
CA MET A 389 3.43 17.79 -16.53
C MET A 389 4.68 16.99 -16.14
N ILE A 390 4.56 15.70 -15.83
CA ILE A 390 5.71 14.83 -15.55
C ILE A 390 6.56 14.65 -16.81
N VAL A 391 5.91 14.34 -17.94
CA VAL A 391 6.59 14.11 -19.22
C VAL A 391 7.31 15.36 -19.73
N GLU A 392 6.71 16.53 -19.54
CA GLU A 392 7.27 17.85 -19.92
C GLU A 392 8.32 18.38 -18.93
N GLY A 393 8.59 17.65 -17.83
CA GLY A 393 9.54 18.03 -16.80
C GLY A 393 9.11 19.20 -15.92
N ARG A 394 7.81 19.35 -15.74
CA ARG A 394 7.15 20.40 -14.96
C ARG A 394 6.67 19.86 -13.60
N ILE A 395 7.57 19.20 -12.87
CA ILE A 395 7.21 18.50 -11.62
C ILE A 395 6.68 19.44 -10.52
N ASP A 396 7.19 20.67 -10.46
CA ASP A 396 6.72 21.67 -9.49
C ASP A 396 5.34 22.21 -9.88
N ASP A 397 5.02 22.30 -11.18
CA ASP A 397 3.67 22.65 -11.64
C ASP A 397 2.66 21.55 -11.27
N LEU A 398 3.05 20.27 -11.34
CA LEU A 398 2.21 19.16 -10.88
C LEU A 398 1.88 19.32 -9.40
N ILE A 399 2.88 19.56 -8.54
CA ILE A 399 2.67 19.73 -7.09
C ILE A 399 1.77 20.94 -6.84
N GLY A 400 2.04 22.06 -7.49
CA GLY A 400 1.22 23.27 -7.37
C GLY A 400 -0.23 23.05 -7.81
N ALA A 401 -0.44 22.37 -8.94
CA ALA A 401 -1.75 22.07 -9.48
C ALA A 401 -2.55 21.10 -8.59
N MET A 402 -1.91 20.04 -8.09
CA MET A 402 -2.54 19.08 -7.18
C MET A 402 -2.84 19.69 -5.82
N SER A 403 -1.94 20.53 -5.29
CA SER A 403 -2.18 21.26 -4.03
C SER A 403 -3.34 22.23 -4.16
N TRP A 404 -3.39 23.00 -5.24
CA TRP A 404 -4.50 23.94 -5.51
C TRP A 404 -5.86 23.23 -5.65
N GLN A 405 -5.88 22.07 -6.32
CA GLN A 405 -7.10 21.28 -6.52
C GLN A 405 -7.42 20.34 -5.34
N GLN A 406 -6.55 20.29 -4.34
CA GLN A 406 -6.65 19.37 -3.20
C GLN A 406 -6.73 17.89 -3.60
N ASN A 407 -5.91 17.49 -4.58
CA ASN A 407 -5.82 16.11 -5.07
C ASN A 407 -7.22 15.48 -5.36
N PRO A 408 -7.98 16.03 -6.33
CA PRO A 408 -9.43 15.88 -6.41
C PRO A 408 -9.88 14.45 -6.71
N THR A 409 -9.00 13.63 -7.30
CA THR A 409 -9.23 12.22 -7.61
C THR A 409 -8.37 11.28 -6.76
N ARG A 410 -7.75 11.77 -5.69
CA ARG A 410 -6.99 10.97 -4.70
C ARG A 410 -5.86 10.15 -5.34
N TRP A 411 -4.96 10.80 -6.07
CA TRP A 411 -3.67 10.21 -6.42
C TRP A 411 -2.92 9.83 -5.15
N CYS A 412 -2.74 8.54 -4.90
CA CYS A 412 -2.04 8.09 -3.70
C CYS A 412 -0.52 8.30 -3.81
N SER A 413 0.02 8.47 -5.02
CA SER A 413 1.47 8.34 -5.29
C SER A 413 2.18 9.63 -5.65
N ILE A 414 1.58 10.80 -5.39
CA ILE A 414 2.21 12.10 -5.70
C ILE A 414 3.58 12.20 -5.00
N GLY A 415 3.69 11.72 -3.76
CA GLY A 415 4.94 11.70 -3.00
C GLY A 415 6.04 10.91 -3.69
N ASN A 416 5.84 9.63 -3.93
CA ASN A 416 6.88 8.80 -4.54
C ASN A 416 7.21 9.22 -5.99
N LEU A 417 6.23 9.66 -6.79
CA LEU A 417 6.46 10.16 -8.15
C LEU A 417 7.34 11.40 -8.18
N THR A 418 7.01 12.39 -7.35
CA THR A 418 7.74 13.65 -7.28
C THR A 418 9.13 13.47 -6.67
N ALA A 419 9.25 12.65 -5.62
CA ALA A 419 10.55 12.30 -5.04
C ALA A 419 11.42 11.56 -6.06
N THR A 420 10.88 10.55 -6.76
CA THR A 420 11.61 9.83 -7.81
C THR A 420 12.11 10.78 -8.89
N TYR A 421 11.24 11.64 -9.43
CA TYR A 421 11.61 12.61 -10.46
C TYR A 421 12.74 13.53 -9.99
N ARG A 422 12.64 14.09 -8.78
CA ARG A 422 13.65 14.99 -8.20
C ARG A 422 14.96 14.29 -7.87
N VAL A 423 14.92 13.00 -7.52
CA VAL A 423 16.11 12.18 -7.24
C VAL A 423 16.89 11.87 -8.52
N VAL A 424 16.22 11.43 -9.58
CA VAL A 424 16.92 10.95 -10.78
C VAL A 424 17.19 12.02 -11.83
N GLU A 425 16.49 13.16 -11.75
CA GLU A 425 16.62 14.29 -12.67
C GLU A 425 16.69 13.82 -14.13
N PRO A 426 15.59 13.21 -14.63
CA PRO A 426 15.63 12.54 -15.92
C PRO A 426 15.78 13.55 -17.05
N GLU A 427 16.54 13.17 -18.07
CA GLU A 427 16.66 13.94 -19.31
C GLU A 427 15.43 13.76 -20.18
N ARG A 428 14.79 12.59 -20.07
CA ARG A 428 13.59 12.23 -20.83
C ARG A 428 12.70 11.32 -19.99
N VAL A 429 11.40 11.59 -20.03
CA VAL A 429 10.38 10.68 -19.50
C VAL A 429 9.56 10.13 -20.66
N GLU A 430 9.39 8.81 -20.69
CA GLU A 430 8.59 8.10 -21.68
C GLU A 430 7.36 7.48 -21.00
N LEU A 431 6.16 7.92 -21.39
CA LEU A 431 4.89 7.31 -20.99
C LEU A 431 4.57 6.15 -21.93
N LEU A 432 4.70 4.92 -21.44
CA LEU A 432 4.53 3.70 -22.23
C LEU A 432 3.07 3.26 -22.30
N ASN A 433 2.36 3.35 -21.18
CA ASN A 433 0.97 2.93 -21.09
C ASN A 433 0.25 3.68 -19.96
N TYR A 434 -1.04 3.89 -20.16
CA TYR A 434 -1.98 4.37 -19.15
C TYR A 434 -3.19 3.45 -19.16
N ALA A 435 -3.63 3.01 -17.98
CA ALA A 435 -4.77 2.11 -17.84
C ALA A 435 -5.54 2.41 -16.57
N ALA A 436 -6.78 1.94 -16.51
CA ALA A 436 -7.57 1.95 -15.30
C ALA A 436 -8.28 0.60 -15.10
N ALA A 437 -8.32 0.16 -13.85
CA ALA A 437 -9.02 -1.03 -13.42
C ALA A 437 -10.27 -0.63 -12.64
N MET A 438 -11.38 -1.29 -12.95
CA MET A 438 -12.68 -1.00 -12.36
C MET A 438 -13.35 -2.30 -11.96
N ASP A 439 -13.99 -2.34 -10.79
CA ASP A 439 -14.79 -3.48 -10.40
C ASP A 439 -16.11 -3.56 -11.20
N PRO A 440 -16.78 -4.74 -11.24
CA PRO A 440 -18.01 -4.89 -12.02
C PRO A 440 -19.17 -3.99 -11.56
N GLN A 441 -19.18 -3.58 -10.30
CA GLN A 441 -20.20 -2.70 -9.73
C GLN A 441 -19.90 -1.21 -9.99
N GLY A 442 -18.71 -0.88 -10.47
CA GLY A 442 -18.24 0.49 -10.59
C GLY A 442 -18.01 1.18 -9.25
N SER A 443 -17.84 0.42 -8.16
CA SER A 443 -17.60 0.98 -6.84
C SER A 443 -16.18 1.55 -6.73
N THR A 444 -15.22 0.85 -7.34
CA THR A 444 -13.81 1.23 -7.45
C THR A 444 -13.42 1.45 -8.90
N PHE A 445 -12.68 2.53 -9.15
CA PHE A 445 -11.98 2.82 -10.40
C PHE A 445 -10.60 3.36 -10.01
N VAL A 446 -9.55 2.61 -10.32
CA VAL A 446 -8.17 2.98 -9.99
C VAL A 446 -7.33 3.00 -11.25
N SER A 447 -6.69 4.12 -11.54
CA SER A 447 -5.80 4.28 -12.70
C SER A 447 -4.33 4.14 -12.33
N SER A 448 -3.51 3.79 -13.31
CA SER A 448 -2.05 3.72 -13.19
C SER A 448 -1.37 3.96 -14.54
N ALA A 449 -0.07 4.21 -14.50
CA ALA A 449 0.76 4.39 -15.69
C ALA A 449 2.05 3.57 -15.60
N ALA A 450 2.57 3.20 -16.76
CA ALA A 450 3.91 2.66 -16.95
C ALA A 450 4.79 3.74 -17.58
N MET A 451 5.87 4.15 -16.90
CA MET A 451 6.79 5.17 -17.42
C MET A 451 8.25 4.78 -17.23
N ALA A 452 9.12 5.24 -18.12
CA ALA A 452 10.58 5.17 -17.97
C ALA A 452 11.17 6.58 -17.86
N MET A 453 12.12 6.77 -16.96
CA MET A 453 12.84 8.01 -16.73
C MET A 453 14.33 7.77 -17.03
N HIS A 454 14.81 8.35 -18.14
CA HIS A 454 16.16 8.14 -18.65
C HIS A 454 17.17 9.18 -18.12
#